data_AF-A0A7Y3AQV5-F1
#
_entry.id   AF-A0A7Y3AQV5-F1
#
_cell.length_a   1.000
_cell.length_b   1.000
_cell.length_c   1.000
_cell.angle_alpha   90.00
_cell.angle_beta   90.00
_cell.angle_gamma   90.00
#
_symmetry.space_group_name_H-M   'P 1'
#
loop_
_entity.id
_entity.type
_entity.pdbx_description
1 polymer ?
#
loop_
_entity_poly.entity_id
_entity_poly.type
_entity_poly.pdbx_seq_one_letter_code
_entity_poly.pdbx_strand_id
1 'polypeptide(L)'
;MMRYRLTIILSLAISLLAFAPVAEAEFKRNYALAKKSFEDGDYQKAIEKFKDAINDNPESAARVKLYGMRYDSYLPHYFLGEAYFQLNDCESAMAAWNQAMQIGVVQGQNEFGSMQANMATCKVDVVEAVDVSRIAAEATSEIDTLEGAANSFAGLQSERLLQPEWASNWQPKLSQGRELAQNLRQRLGTAVTDADPDAIEAIINEAKRGVSSLSDSENLARAQVQALESQSAEAQRLAREEAGRGLQDAMRRARAAQKYDGGNARMESLLADLQRQISVGDNLGATASALNLKEQTQIIDNVLRRYNLSIQDWQAEQQSIADRKPPAGLKRIAEAYFSGDYEAVASQANPDSFDKERAKIQALLFRAAANHKLYVRSGEQQSSTLRQVQSDIRAIKQINSRFSPYIAAFSPRFLALFQQTG
;
A
#
# COMPACT_ATOMS: atom_id res chain seq x y z
N MET A 1 36.54 11.12 -44.65
CA MET A 1 37.65 12.10 -44.62
C MET A 1 38.32 11.93 -43.26
N MET A 2 39.45 11.24 -43.14
CA MET A 2 40.77 11.89 -43.17
C MET A 2 41.82 10.87 -43.61
N ARG A 3 42.47 11.18 -44.74
CA ARG A 3 43.73 10.61 -45.23
C ARG A 3 44.86 11.51 -44.73
N TYR A 4 46.08 10.96 -44.60
CA TYR A 4 47.43 11.58 -44.60
C TYR A 4 48.32 10.86 -43.55
N ARG A 5 49.62 10.57 -43.71
CA ARG A 5 50.70 10.90 -44.67
C ARG A 5 51.82 9.87 -44.36
N LEU A 6 52.43 9.22 -45.35
CA LEU A 6 53.64 9.66 -46.08
C LEU A 6 54.92 9.55 -45.22
N THR A 7 55.69 8.44 -45.29
CA THR A 7 56.94 8.23 -46.06
C THR A 7 58.22 8.87 -45.48
N ILE A 8 59.31 8.09 -45.51
CA ILE A 8 60.75 8.45 -45.52
C ILE A 8 61.40 8.71 -44.14
N ILE A 9 62.12 7.70 -43.61
CA ILE A 9 63.54 7.83 -43.24
C ILE A 9 64.26 6.54 -43.65
N LEU A 10 65.12 6.70 -44.65
CA LEU A 10 66.10 5.76 -45.18
C LEU A 10 67.44 6.04 -44.48
N SER A 11 68.24 5.00 -44.25
CA SER A 11 69.72 5.01 -44.11
C SER A 11 70.37 5.49 -42.80
N LEU A 12 70.69 4.53 -41.90
CA LEU A 12 72.02 4.40 -41.26
C LEU A 12 72.14 3.07 -40.48
N ALA A 13 73.36 2.52 -40.39
CA ALA A 13 73.78 1.31 -39.65
C ALA A 13 73.82 -0.02 -40.43
N ILE A 14 74.72 -0.06 -41.41
CA ILE A 14 75.47 -1.24 -41.85
C ILE A 14 76.54 -1.57 -40.79
N SER A 15 76.85 -2.86 -40.64
CA SER A 15 78.01 -3.47 -39.94
C SER A 15 77.89 -3.77 -38.45
N LEU A 16 77.26 -4.90 -38.13
CA LEU A 16 77.76 -5.84 -37.10
C LEU A 16 77.18 -7.26 -37.32
N LEU A 17 77.58 -7.92 -38.42
CA LEU A 17 77.39 -9.37 -38.59
C LEU A 17 78.46 -10.09 -37.78
N ALA A 18 78.19 -10.28 -36.49
CA ALA A 18 78.96 -11.16 -35.64
C ALA A 18 78.74 -12.61 -36.09
N PHE A 19 79.83 -13.32 -36.39
CA PHE A 19 79.86 -14.77 -36.51
C PHE A 19 79.41 -15.37 -35.16
N ALA A 20 78.12 -15.65 -35.02
CA ALA A 20 77.67 -16.55 -33.98
C ALA A 20 78.22 -17.93 -34.33
N PRO A 21 79.02 -18.58 -33.45
CA PRO A 21 79.38 -19.97 -33.65
C PRO A 21 78.09 -20.76 -33.80
N VAL A 22 78.02 -21.53 -34.88
CA VAL A 22 76.84 -22.32 -35.22
C VAL A 22 76.56 -23.24 -34.02
N ALA A 23 75.45 -23.01 -33.33
CA ALA A 23 74.94 -23.85 -32.24
C ALA A 23 74.42 -25.21 -32.77
N GLU A 24 75.10 -25.78 -33.77
CA GLU A 24 74.68 -26.93 -34.55
C GLU A 24 74.76 -28.26 -33.80
N ALA A 25 75.26 -28.24 -32.56
CA ALA A 25 75.55 -29.43 -31.77
C ALA A 25 74.58 -29.66 -30.60
N GLU A 26 73.93 -28.63 -30.06
CA GLU A 26 73.23 -28.74 -28.77
C GLU A 26 71.85 -29.40 -28.92
N PHE A 27 71.05 -28.99 -29.92
CA PHE A 27 69.74 -29.59 -30.18
C PHE A 27 69.78 -31.09 -30.44
N LYS A 28 70.85 -31.59 -31.09
CA LYS A 28 71.05 -33.02 -31.39
C LYS A 28 71.30 -33.82 -30.12
N ARG A 29 72.08 -33.25 -29.20
CA ARG A 29 72.35 -33.84 -27.88
C ARG A 29 71.07 -33.87 -27.05
N ASN A 30 70.34 -32.74 -26.98
CA ASN A 30 69.09 -32.63 -26.24
C ASN A 30 68.05 -33.63 -26.76
N TYR A 31 67.88 -33.74 -28.08
CA TYR A 31 66.97 -34.71 -28.68
C TYR A 31 67.38 -36.17 -28.43
N ALA A 32 68.67 -36.51 -28.52
CA ALA A 32 69.14 -37.86 -28.21
C ALA A 32 68.92 -38.23 -26.74
N LEU A 33 69.13 -37.27 -25.83
CA LEU A 33 68.81 -37.44 -24.41
C LEU A 33 67.30 -37.57 -24.19
N ALA A 34 66.48 -36.79 -24.89
CA ALA A 34 65.03 -36.85 -24.82
C ALA A 34 64.48 -38.21 -25.28
N LYS A 35 64.92 -38.72 -26.43
CA LYS A 35 64.56 -40.07 -26.90
C LYS A 35 64.97 -41.14 -25.90
N LYS A 36 66.17 -41.04 -25.33
CA LYS A 36 66.61 -41.98 -24.29
C LYS A 36 65.71 -41.93 -23.05
N SER A 37 65.42 -40.73 -22.54
CA SER A 37 64.51 -40.56 -21.39
C SER A 37 63.10 -41.07 -21.69
N PHE A 38 62.62 -40.88 -22.92
CA PHE A 38 61.34 -41.42 -23.38
C PHE A 38 61.34 -42.96 -23.40
N GLU A 39 62.39 -43.59 -23.94
CA GLU A 39 62.58 -45.05 -23.94
C GLU A 39 62.71 -45.62 -22.52
N ASP A 40 63.34 -44.88 -21.60
CA ASP A 40 63.48 -45.23 -20.19
C ASP A 40 62.18 -45.04 -19.38
N GLY A 41 61.10 -44.50 -19.99
CA GLY A 41 59.82 -44.22 -19.33
C GLY A 41 59.79 -42.95 -18.47
N ASP A 42 60.87 -42.16 -18.48
CA ASP A 42 60.98 -40.87 -17.77
C ASP A 42 60.41 -39.75 -18.63
N TYR A 43 59.08 -39.75 -18.78
CA TYR A 43 58.37 -38.85 -19.70
C TYR A 43 58.49 -37.36 -19.30
N GLN A 44 58.60 -37.04 -18.01
CA GLN A 44 58.81 -35.67 -17.55
C GLN A 44 60.16 -35.12 -18.01
N LYS A 45 61.23 -35.90 -17.85
CA LYS A 45 62.56 -35.54 -18.34
C LYS A 45 62.63 -35.52 -19.86
N ALA A 46 61.91 -36.44 -20.52
CA ALA A 46 61.79 -36.43 -21.98
C ALA A 46 61.15 -35.12 -22.47
N ILE A 47 60.05 -34.66 -21.85
CA ILE A 47 59.39 -33.38 -22.17
C ILE A 47 60.36 -32.20 -22.02
N GLU A 48 61.10 -32.13 -20.92
CA GLU A 48 62.11 -31.07 -20.70
C GLU A 48 63.13 -31.05 -21.85
N LYS A 49 63.72 -32.20 -22.18
CA LYS A 49 64.76 -32.29 -23.21
C LYS A 49 64.24 -32.13 -24.63
N PHE A 50 63.00 -32.53 -24.92
CA PHE A 50 62.35 -32.24 -26.20
C PHE A 50 62.09 -30.73 -26.34
N LYS A 51 61.66 -30.04 -25.28
CA LYS A 51 61.50 -28.58 -25.30
C LYS A 51 62.83 -27.86 -25.51
N ASP A 52 63.90 -28.28 -24.82
CA ASP A 52 65.24 -27.75 -25.05
C ASP A 52 65.66 -27.94 -26.52
N ALA A 53 65.45 -29.13 -27.08
CA ALA A 53 65.77 -29.41 -28.48
C ALA A 53 64.95 -28.55 -29.47
N ILE A 54 63.66 -28.31 -29.21
CA ILE A 54 62.77 -27.47 -30.02
C ILE A 54 63.19 -26.00 -29.94
N ASN A 55 63.56 -25.52 -28.76
CA ASN A 55 64.03 -24.15 -28.57
C ASN A 55 65.32 -23.89 -29.36
N ASP A 56 66.22 -24.88 -29.40
CA ASP A 56 67.47 -24.80 -30.16
C ASP A 56 67.26 -24.98 -31.68
N ASN A 57 66.38 -25.89 -32.07
CA ASN A 57 66.02 -26.14 -33.47
C ASN A 57 64.56 -26.63 -33.61
N PRO A 58 63.60 -25.76 -34.00
CA PRO A 58 62.20 -26.14 -34.13
C PRO A 58 61.90 -26.96 -35.40
N GLU A 59 62.81 -26.98 -36.38
CA GLU A 59 62.57 -27.66 -37.65
C GLU A 59 62.64 -29.18 -37.50
N SER A 60 61.64 -29.90 -38.03
CA SER A 60 61.71 -31.36 -38.14
C SER A 60 62.41 -31.76 -39.44
N ALA A 61 63.05 -32.93 -39.44
CA ALA A 61 63.66 -33.48 -40.65
C ALA A 61 63.57 -35.00 -40.67
N ALA A 62 63.22 -35.57 -41.83
CA ALA A 62 63.04 -37.02 -42.01
C ALA A 62 64.33 -37.80 -41.71
N ARG A 63 65.49 -37.15 -41.87
CA ARG A 63 66.79 -37.75 -41.61
C ARG A 63 67.82 -36.69 -41.22
N VAL A 64 68.33 -36.77 -39.99
CA VAL A 64 69.41 -35.91 -39.48
C VAL A 64 70.54 -36.78 -38.96
N LYS A 65 71.77 -36.32 -39.17
CA LYS A 65 72.96 -36.91 -38.55
C LYS A 65 73.03 -36.45 -37.08
N LEU A 66 72.60 -37.30 -36.15
CA LEU A 66 72.56 -36.96 -34.72
C LEU A 66 73.97 -36.94 -34.11
N TYR A 67 74.73 -38.02 -34.29
CA TYR A 67 76.13 -38.11 -33.85
C TYR A 67 76.86 -39.22 -34.61
N GLY A 68 78.19 -39.09 -34.76
CA GLY A 68 79.02 -40.10 -35.42
C GLY A 68 78.53 -40.42 -36.83
N MET A 69 78.18 -41.69 -37.10
CA MET A 69 77.59 -42.15 -38.36
C MET A 69 76.09 -42.49 -38.24
N ARG A 70 75.44 -42.17 -37.11
CA ARG A 70 74.04 -42.48 -36.85
C ARG A 70 73.14 -41.40 -37.45
N TYR A 71 72.26 -41.83 -38.34
CA TYR A 71 71.17 -41.03 -38.88
C TYR A 71 69.87 -41.52 -38.28
N ASP A 72 69.00 -40.58 -37.90
CA ASP A 72 67.67 -40.87 -37.36
C ASP A 72 66.68 -39.79 -37.82
N SER A 73 65.38 -40.03 -37.65
CA SER A 73 64.37 -39.00 -37.84
C SER A 73 64.46 -37.99 -36.68
N TYR A 74 64.34 -36.70 -37.02
CA TYR A 74 64.29 -35.61 -36.05
C TYR A 74 62.86 -35.06 -36.04
N LEU A 75 62.05 -35.56 -35.11
CA LEU A 75 60.61 -35.28 -34.98
C LEU A 75 60.27 -34.82 -33.55
N PRO A 76 60.89 -33.74 -33.04
CA PRO A 76 60.80 -33.40 -31.62
C PRO A 76 59.36 -33.07 -31.17
N HIS A 77 58.55 -32.44 -32.02
CA HIS A 77 57.13 -32.17 -31.70
C HIS A 77 56.27 -33.43 -31.61
N TYR A 78 56.56 -34.45 -32.43
CA TYR A 78 55.84 -35.74 -32.36
C TYR A 78 56.11 -36.44 -31.03
N PHE A 79 57.39 -36.62 -30.68
CA PHE A 79 57.76 -37.30 -29.44
C PHE A 79 57.41 -36.49 -28.19
N LEU A 80 57.37 -35.16 -28.29
CA LEU A 80 56.83 -34.30 -27.24
C LEU A 80 55.35 -34.61 -26.99
N GLY A 81 54.54 -34.74 -28.06
CA GLY A 81 53.13 -35.11 -27.94
C GLY A 81 52.93 -36.51 -27.36
N GLU A 82 53.74 -37.48 -27.79
CA GLU A 82 53.74 -38.83 -27.20
C GLU A 82 54.09 -38.79 -25.70
N ALA A 83 55.10 -38.00 -25.30
CA ALA A 83 55.49 -37.92 -23.90
C ALA A 83 54.39 -37.31 -23.02
N TYR A 84 53.67 -36.30 -23.54
CA TYR A 84 52.49 -35.74 -22.89
C TYR A 84 51.34 -36.74 -22.80
N PHE A 85 51.10 -37.51 -23.86
CA PHE A 85 50.08 -38.54 -23.89
C PHE A 85 50.33 -39.63 -22.84
N GLN A 86 51.58 -40.07 -22.67
CA GLN A 86 51.95 -41.05 -21.65
C GLN A 86 51.73 -40.55 -20.20
N LEU A 87 51.64 -39.24 -20.00
CA LEU A 87 51.28 -38.60 -18.73
C LEU A 87 49.77 -38.29 -18.62
N ASN A 88 48.95 -38.76 -19.56
CA ASN A 88 47.53 -38.41 -19.72
C ASN A 88 47.26 -36.90 -19.85
N ASP A 89 48.25 -36.12 -20.30
CA ASP A 89 48.08 -34.70 -20.61
C ASP A 89 47.67 -34.53 -22.07
N CYS A 90 46.40 -34.86 -22.34
CA CYS A 90 45.85 -34.85 -23.70
C CYS A 90 45.81 -33.45 -24.33
N GLU A 91 45.69 -32.39 -23.53
CA GLU A 91 45.72 -31.01 -24.04
C GLU A 91 47.11 -30.68 -24.61
N SER A 92 48.16 -30.88 -23.81
CA SER A 92 49.53 -30.63 -24.25
C SER A 92 49.96 -31.58 -25.36
N ALA A 93 49.50 -32.84 -25.33
CA ALA A 93 49.75 -33.82 -26.38
C ALA A 93 49.18 -33.37 -27.73
N MET A 94 47.90 -32.97 -27.75
CA MET A 94 47.23 -32.48 -28.95
C MET A 94 47.89 -31.21 -29.50
N ALA A 95 48.31 -30.27 -28.63
CA ALA A 95 49.02 -29.08 -29.05
C ALA A 95 50.35 -29.41 -29.74
N ALA A 96 51.15 -30.30 -29.14
CA ALA A 96 52.43 -30.73 -29.70
C ALA A 96 52.28 -31.50 -31.02
N TRP A 97 51.30 -32.42 -31.12
CA TRP A 97 51.03 -33.14 -32.36
C TRP A 97 50.45 -32.25 -33.46
N ASN A 98 49.61 -31.27 -33.14
CA ASN A 98 49.16 -30.27 -34.11
C ASN A 98 50.34 -29.50 -34.71
N GLN A 99 51.33 -29.12 -33.89
CA GLN A 99 52.57 -28.51 -34.37
C GLN A 99 53.37 -29.47 -35.26
N ALA A 100 53.48 -30.74 -34.89
CA ALA A 100 54.14 -31.77 -35.71
C ALA A 100 53.45 -31.93 -37.09
N MET A 101 52.12 -31.91 -37.13
CA MET A 101 51.34 -31.95 -38.37
C MET A 101 51.52 -30.70 -39.23
N GLN A 102 51.61 -29.51 -38.62
CA GLN A 102 51.85 -28.26 -39.35
C GLN A 102 53.22 -28.25 -40.04
N ILE A 103 54.25 -28.83 -39.40
CA ILE A 103 55.59 -28.99 -39.99
C ILE A 103 55.58 -30.05 -41.12
N GLY A 104 54.68 -31.04 -41.05
CA GLY A 104 54.38 -31.98 -42.13
C GLY A 104 55.36 -33.15 -42.29
N VAL A 105 56.55 -33.08 -41.70
CA VAL A 105 57.58 -34.13 -41.83
C VAL A 105 57.13 -35.47 -41.27
N VAL A 106 56.32 -35.46 -40.20
CA VAL A 106 55.82 -36.69 -39.55
C VAL A 106 54.92 -37.52 -40.47
N GLN A 107 54.23 -36.92 -41.45
CA GLN A 107 53.28 -37.61 -42.33
C GLN A 107 53.92 -38.70 -43.21
N GLY A 108 55.23 -38.59 -43.47
CA GLY A 108 56.00 -39.58 -44.23
C GLY A 108 56.72 -40.63 -43.38
N GLN A 109 56.46 -40.67 -42.06
CA GLN A 109 57.17 -41.50 -41.09
C GLN A 109 56.24 -42.60 -40.54
N ASN A 110 56.82 -43.68 -40.02
CA ASN A 110 56.05 -44.82 -39.47
C ASN A 110 55.25 -44.43 -38.22
N GLU A 111 55.75 -43.42 -37.51
CA GLU A 111 55.23 -42.78 -36.30
C GLU A 111 53.87 -42.07 -36.53
N PHE A 112 53.50 -41.77 -37.77
CA PHE A 112 52.26 -41.05 -38.06
C PHE A 112 51.01 -41.83 -37.65
N GLY A 113 51.00 -43.15 -37.84
CA GLY A 113 49.84 -43.99 -37.54
C GLY A 113 49.53 -44.06 -36.04
N SER A 114 50.56 -44.21 -35.19
CA SER A 114 50.41 -44.18 -33.73
C SER A 114 49.96 -42.82 -33.23
N MET A 115 50.53 -41.74 -33.81
CA MET A 115 50.10 -40.36 -33.50
C MET A 115 48.60 -40.20 -33.72
N GLN A 116 48.08 -40.61 -34.90
CA GLN A 116 46.67 -40.47 -35.23
C GLN A 116 45.76 -41.28 -34.29
N ALA A 117 46.17 -42.48 -33.91
CA ALA A 117 45.43 -43.31 -32.96
C ALA A 117 45.38 -42.65 -31.57
N ASN A 118 46.50 -42.16 -31.06
CA ASN A 118 46.57 -41.50 -29.75
C ASN A 118 45.82 -40.15 -29.74
N MET A 119 45.90 -39.38 -30.85
CA MET A 119 45.09 -38.18 -31.05
C MET A 119 43.59 -38.49 -31.04
N ALA A 120 43.16 -39.62 -31.61
CA ALA A 120 41.77 -40.03 -31.58
C ALA A 120 41.29 -40.35 -30.16
N THR A 121 42.13 -41.04 -29.36
CA THR A 121 41.88 -41.28 -27.93
C THR A 121 41.71 -39.95 -27.18
N CYS A 122 42.68 -39.04 -27.29
CA CYS A 122 42.59 -37.73 -26.63
C CYS A 122 41.42 -36.87 -27.12
N LYS A 123 40.99 -37.04 -28.38
CA LYS A 123 39.85 -36.29 -28.91
C LYS A 123 38.53 -36.70 -28.26
N VAL A 124 38.37 -37.95 -27.83
CA VAL A 124 37.18 -38.38 -27.09
C VAL A 124 37.14 -37.69 -25.73
N ASP A 125 38.24 -37.75 -24.98
CA ASP A 125 38.33 -37.15 -23.64
C ASP A 125 38.21 -35.63 -23.65
N VAL A 126 38.81 -34.95 -24.64
CA VAL A 126 38.76 -33.49 -24.76
C VAL A 126 37.39 -33.01 -25.24
N VAL A 127 36.73 -33.73 -26.17
CA VAL A 127 35.38 -33.34 -26.63
C VAL A 127 34.37 -33.53 -25.51
N GLU A 128 34.45 -34.62 -24.75
CA GLU A 128 33.58 -34.86 -23.58
C GLU A 128 33.83 -33.81 -22.48
N ALA A 129 35.09 -33.48 -22.17
CA ALA A 129 35.41 -32.46 -21.17
C ALA A 129 34.98 -31.04 -21.59
N VAL A 130 35.16 -30.68 -22.86
CA VAL A 130 34.70 -29.39 -23.41
C VAL A 130 33.18 -29.30 -23.41
N ASP A 131 32.48 -30.41 -23.68
CA ASP A 131 31.02 -30.43 -23.65
C ASP A 131 30.47 -30.29 -22.22
N VAL A 132 31.06 -31.01 -21.26
CA VAL A 132 30.69 -30.89 -19.83
C VAL A 132 30.88 -29.45 -19.33
N SER A 133 32.00 -28.80 -19.64
CA SER A 133 32.23 -27.40 -19.23
C SER A 133 31.20 -26.44 -19.82
N ARG A 134 30.85 -26.62 -21.10
CA ARG A 134 29.85 -25.80 -21.79
C ARG A 134 28.45 -26.01 -21.20
N ILE A 135 28.04 -27.25 -20.99
CA ILE A 135 26.72 -27.58 -20.43
C ILE A 135 26.65 -27.11 -18.96
N ALA A 136 27.75 -27.21 -18.19
CA ALA A 136 27.82 -26.69 -16.83
C ALA A 136 27.67 -25.17 -16.75
N ALA A 137 28.24 -24.43 -17.71
CA ALA A 137 28.05 -22.99 -17.81
C ALA A 137 26.58 -22.63 -18.09
N GLU A 138 25.90 -23.38 -18.97
CA GLU A 138 24.46 -23.23 -19.20
C GLU A 138 23.66 -23.52 -17.92
N ALA A 139 23.96 -24.62 -17.21
CA ALA A 139 23.33 -24.94 -15.94
C ALA A 139 23.51 -23.83 -14.89
N THR A 140 24.70 -23.24 -14.82
CA THR A 140 24.98 -22.11 -13.93
C THR A 140 24.10 -20.90 -14.27
N SER A 141 24.01 -20.54 -15.56
CA SER A 141 23.16 -19.44 -16.04
C SER A 141 21.67 -19.64 -15.71
N GLU A 142 21.17 -20.87 -15.83
CA GLU A 142 19.77 -21.19 -15.52
C GLU A 142 19.49 -21.16 -13.99
N ILE A 143 20.44 -21.62 -13.17
CA ILE A 143 20.34 -21.49 -11.71
C ILE A 143 20.39 -20.01 -11.29
N ASP A 144 21.25 -19.21 -11.90
CA ASP A 144 21.30 -17.76 -11.64
C ASP A 144 19.99 -17.07 -12.05
N THR A 145 19.36 -17.52 -13.15
CA THR A 145 18.03 -17.06 -13.56
C THR A 145 16.95 -17.42 -12.53
N LEU A 146 17.01 -18.62 -11.94
CA LEU A 146 16.15 -19.04 -10.84
C LEU A 146 16.34 -18.18 -9.59
N GLU A 147 17.57 -17.88 -9.21
CA GLU A 147 17.86 -16.97 -8.09
C GLU A 147 17.36 -15.55 -8.37
N GLY A 148 17.51 -15.07 -9.61
CA GLY A 148 16.96 -13.81 -10.08
C GLY A 148 15.43 -13.76 -9.93
N ALA A 149 14.73 -14.81 -10.36
CA ALA A 149 13.29 -14.93 -10.20
C ALA A 149 12.87 -14.95 -8.72
N ALA A 150 13.59 -15.67 -7.87
CA ALA A 150 13.35 -15.68 -6.41
C ALA A 150 13.54 -14.28 -5.79
N ASN A 151 14.54 -13.53 -6.24
CA ASN A 151 14.78 -12.17 -5.75
C ASN A 151 13.73 -11.17 -6.26
N SER A 152 13.30 -11.28 -7.53
CA SER A 152 12.17 -10.50 -8.07
C SER A 152 10.91 -10.74 -7.25
N PHE A 153 10.58 -12.02 -7.01
CA PHE A 153 9.42 -12.41 -6.21
C PHE A 153 9.52 -11.91 -4.77
N ALA A 154 10.71 -11.93 -4.16
CA ALA A 154 10.94 -11.36 -2.84
C ALA A 154 10.69 -9.84 -2.78
N GLY A 155 10.82 -9.12 -3.90
CA GLY A 155 10.47 -7.69 -3.96
C GLY A 155 9.01 -7.41 -3.60
N LEU A 156 8.11 -8.35 -3.88
CA LEU A 156 6.70 -8.27 -3.50
C LEU A 156 6.46 -8.39 -1.99
N GLN A 157 7.47 -8.79 -1.20
CA GLN A 157 7.37 -8.82 0.26
C GLN A 157 7.14 -7.43 0.84
N SER A 158 7.53 -6.37 0.12
CA SER A 158 7.27 -4.99 0.57
C SER A 158 5.86 -4.50 0.26
N GLU A 159 5.09 -5.26 -0.54
CA GLU A 159 3.75 -4.87 -0.96
C GLU A 159 2.79 -4.94 0.23
N ARG A 160 2.17 -3.80 0.56
CA ARG A 160 1.36 -3.65 1.77
C ARG A 160 0.11 -4.51 1.71
N LEU A 161 -0.47 -4.65 0.51
CA LEU A 161 -1.70 -5.41 0.30
C LEU A 161 -1.50 -6.92 0.44
N LEU A 162 -0.27 -7.42 0.28
CA LEU A 162 0.05 -8.83 0.43
C LEU A 162 0.45 -9.23 1.86
N GLN A 163 0.77 -8.27 2.74
CA GLN A 163 1.22 -8.56 4.11
C GLN A 163 0.35 -9.56 4.88
N PRO A 164 -1.00 -9.46 4.85
CA PRO A 164 -1.85 -10.36 5.63
C PRO A 164 -1.72 -11.83 5.22
N GLU A 165 -1.39 -12.08 3.96
CA GLU A 165 -1.29 -13.43 3.37
C GLU A 165 0.15 -13.85 3.08
N TRP A 166 1.12 -12.96 3.26
CA TRP A 166 2.52 -13.21 2.90
C TRP A 166 3.07 -14.47 3.57
N ALA A 167 2.94 -14.55 4.89
CA ALA A 167 3.47 -15.66 5.66
C ALA A 167 2.85 -17.02 5.29
N SER A 168 1.56 -17.06 4.96
CA SER A 168 0.83 -18.29 4.67
C SER A 168 0.91 -18.74 3.22
N ASN A 169 0.86 -17.80 2.27
CA ASN A 169 0.64 -18.12 0.85
C ASN A 169 1.91 -17.94 0.01
N TRP A 170 2.70 -16.90 0.29
CA TRP A 170 3.78 -16.46 -0.59
C TRP A 170 5.17 -16.83 -0.07
N GLN A 171 5.39 -16.72 1.24
CA GLN A 171 6.65 -17.05 1.89
C GLN A 171 7.07 -18.52 1.65
N PRO A 172 6.19 -19.53 1.73
CA PRO A 172 6.59 -20.91 1.45
C PRO A 172 7.07 -21.11 0.00
N LYS A 173 6.45 -20.44 -0.97
CA LYS A 173 6.83 -20.49 -2.39
C LYS A 173 8.20 -19.88 -2.62
N LEU A 174 8.46 -18.72 -2.01
CA LEU A 174 9.77 -18.07 -2.07
C LEU A 174 10.85 -18.93 -1.42
N SER A 175 10.59 -19.49 -0.23
CA SER A 175 11.52 -20.38 0.47
C SER A 175 11.84 -21.63 -0.36
N GLN A 176 10.82 -22.27 -0.95
CA GLN A 176 10.99 -23.43 -1.83
C GLN A 176 11.87 -23.10 -3.05
N GLY A 177 11.66 -21.95 -3.69
CA GLY A 177 12.48 -21.52 -4.83
C GLY A 177 13.94 -21.29 -4.47
N ARG A 178 14.22 -20.67 -3.31
CA ARG A 178 15.59 -20.44 -2.81
C ARG A 178 16.29 -21.74 -2.43
N GLU A 179 15.59 -22.64 -1.74
CA GLU A 179 16.10 -23.95 -1.37
C GLU A 179 16.44 -24.78 -2.62
N LEU A 180 15.56 -24.75 -3.64
CA LEU A 180 15.81 -25.41 -4.92
C LEU A 180 17.09 -24.88 -5.58
N ALA A 181 17.26 -23.56 -5.69
CA ALA A 181 18.48 -22.98 -6.29
C ALA A 181 19.77 -23.40 -5.56
N GLN A 182 19.75 -23.41 -4.22
CA GLN A 182 20.88 -23.86 -3.41
C GLN A 182 21.19 -25.35 -3.63
N ASN A 183 20.16 -26.19 -3.66
CA ASN A 183 20.30 -27.63 -3.90
C ASN A 183 20.87 -27.91 -5.30
N LEU A 184 20.38 -27.20 -6.33
CA LEU A 184 20.86 -27.35 -7.71
C LEU A 184 22.32 -26.93 -7.85
N ARG A 185 22.77 -25.84 -7.18
CA ARG A 185 24.20 -25.47 -7.17
C ARG A 185 25.07 -26.56 -6.57
N GLN A 186 24.65 -27.15 -5.45
CA GLN A 186 25.40 -28.23 -4.81
C GLN A 186 25.51 -29.45 -5.72
N ARG A 187 24.39 -29.86 -6.34
CA ARG A 187 24.35 -30.99 -7.30
C ARG A 187 25.19 -30.72 -8.54
N LEU A 188 25.19 -29.49 -9.04
CA LEU A 188 26.01 -29.11 -10.19
C LEU A 188 27.50 -29.27 -9.90
N GLY A 189 27.96 -28.88 -8.70
CA GLY A 189 29.35 -29.09 -8.29
C GLY A 189 29.77 -30.57 -8.32
N THR A 190 28.89 -31.47 -7.84
CA THR A 190 29.12 -32.92 -7.91
C THR A 190 29.13 -33.42 -9.35
N ALA A 191 28.11 -33.07 -10.16
CA ALA A 191 28.00 -33.54 -11.55
C ALA A 191 29.17 -33.07 -12.44
N VAL A 192 29.68 -31.86 -12.21
CA VAL A 192 30.87 -31.35 -12.91
C VAL A 192 32.13 -32.10 -12.50
N THR A 193 32.27 -32.45 -11.22
CA THR A 193 33.42 -33.24 -10.71
C THR A 193 33.42 -34.64 -11.30
N ASP A 194 32.25 -35.24 -11.45
CA ASP A 194 32.07 -36.60 -11.96
C ASP A 194 31.99 -36.67 -13.50
N ALA A 195 32.04 -35.52 -14.19
CA ALA A 195 31.87 -35.40 -15.64
C ALA A 195 30.59 -36.08 -16.18
N ASP A 196 29.46 -35.89 -15.48
CA ASP A 196 28.17 -36.51 -15.82
C ASP A 196 27.26 -35.51 -16.58
N PRO A 197 27.20 -35.55 -17.93
CA PRO A 197 26.41 -34.60 -18.72
C PRO A 197 24.89 -34.78 -18.52
N ASP A 198 24.41 -36.00 -18.30
CA ASP A 198 22.99 -36.28 -18.12
C ASP A 198 22.48 -35.66 -16.81
N ALA A 199 23.29 -35.73 -15.75
CA ALA A 199 22.99 -35.07 -14.47
C ALA A 199 22.94 -33.53 -14.62
N ILE A 200 23.83 -32.94 -15.42
CA ILE A 200 23.83 -31.49 -15.67
C ILE A 200 22.59 -31.08 -16.48
N GLU A 201 22.20 -31.86 -17.49
CA GLU A 201 20.98 -31.58 -18.26
C GLU A 201 19.70 -31.70 -17.40
N ALA A 202 19.65 -32.67 -16.49
CA ALA A 202 18.57 -32.78 -15.51
C ALA A 202 18.47 -31.53 -14.61
N ILE A 203 19.63 -30.98 -14.16
CA ILE A 203 19.70 -29.75 -13.38
C ILE A 203 19.17 -28.55 -14.17
N ILE A 204 19.55 -28.40 -15.45
CA ILE A 204 19.04 -27.34 -16.35
C ILE A 204 17.51 -27.40 -16.43
N ASN A 205 16.96 -28.58 -16.69
CA ASN A 205 15.52 -28.77 -16.83
C ASN A 205 14.76 -28.53 -15.51
N GLU A 206 15.38 -28.83 -14.37
CA GLU A 206 14.82 -28.55 -13.06
C GLU A 206 14.86 -27.05 -12.72
N ALA A 207 15.95 -26.35 -13.03
CA ALA A 207 16.06 -24.91 -12.88
C ALA A 207 15.00 -24.16 -13.70
N LYS A 208 14.82 -24.52 -14.98
CA LYS A 208 13.79 -23.95 -15.87
C LYS A 208 12.36 -24.13 -15.33
N ARG A 209 12.06 -25.31 -14.77
CA ARG A 209 10.77 -25.57 -14.10
C ARG A 209 10.59 -24.71 -12.84
N GLY A 210 11.66 -24.56 -12.04
CA GLY A 210 11.67 -23.67 -10.89
C GLY A 210 11.38 -22.22 -11.25
N VAL A 211 12.03 -21.70 -12.30
CA VAL A 211 11.81 -20.33 -12.83
C VAL A 211 10.35 -20.14 -13.20
N SER A 212 9.79 -21.08 -13.97
CA SER A 212 8.40 -21.02 -14.41
C SER A 212 7.44 -21.01 -13.21
N SER A 213 7.64 -21.90 -12.23
CA SER A 213 6.80 -21.97 -11.04
C SER A 213 6.86 -20.70 -10.17
N LEU A 214 8.02 -20.07 -10.03
CA LEU A 214 8.15 -18.81 -9.31
C LEU A 214 7.52 -17.65 -10.08
N SER A 215 7.70 -17.60 -11.40
CA SER A 215 7.08 -16.58 -12.25
C SER A 215 5.56 -16.65 -12.20
N ASP A 216 4.97 -17.85 -12.24
CA ASP A 216 3.52 -18.04 -12.08
C ASP A 216 3.04 -17.56 -10.71
N SER A 217 3.81 -17.85 -9.65
CA SER A 217 3.50 -17.39 -8.29
C SER A 217 3.59 -15.86 -8.18
N GLU A 218 4.60 -15.25 -8.82
CA GLU A 218 4.76 -13.79 -8.89
C GLU A 218 3.59 -13.14 -9.63
N ASN A 219 3.20 -13.68 -10.79
CA ASN A 219 2.07 -13.18 -11.58
C ASN A 219 0.75 -13.28 -10.81
N LEU A 220 0.52 -14.38 -10.09
CA LEU A 220 -0.66 -14.55 -9.25
C LEU A 220 -0.67 -13.54 -8.09
N ALA A 221 0.48 -13.32 -7.43
CA ALA A 221 0.60 -12.32 -6.37
C ALA A 221 0.32 -10.90 -6.90
N ARG A 222 0.83 -10.53 -8.07
CA ARG A 222 0.55 -9.24 -8.73
C ARG A 222 -0.92 -9.10 -9.11
N ALA A 223 -1.56 -10.16 -9.61
CA ALA A 223 -2.99 -10.16 -9.91
C ALA A 223 -3.84 -9.97 -8.65
N GLN A 224 -3.45 -10.59 -7.52
CA GLN A 224 -4.11 -10.41 -6.22
C GLN A 224 -4.03 -8.95 -5.75
N VAL A 225 -2.87 -8.30 -5.91
CA VAL A 225 -2.71 -6.86 -5.58
C VAL A 225 -3.67 -6.01 -6.40
N GLN A 226 -3.70 -6.20 -7.72
CA GLN A 226 -4.60 -5.46 -8.61
C GLN A 226 -6.07 -5.69 -8.26
N ALA A 227 -6.45 -6.93 -7.91
CA ALA A 227 -7.79 -7.25 -7.47
C ALA A 227 -8.16 -6.52 -6.17
N LEU A 228 -7.28 -6.52 -5.16
CA LEU A 228 -7.50 -5.81 -3.89
C LEU A 228 -7.57 -4.29 -4.07
N GLU A 229 -6.74 -3.72 -4.95
CA GLU A 229 -6.82 -2.30 -5.32
C GLU A 229 -8.16 -1.97 -5.97
N SER A 230 -8.62 -2.80 -6.91
CA SER A 230 -9.91 -2.60 -7.58
C SER A 230 -11.09 -2.67 -6.60
N GLN A 231 -11.07 -3.62 -5.66
CA GLN A 231 -12.08 -3.76 -4.61
C GLN A 231 -12.07 -2.56 -3.66
N SER A 232 -10.89 -2.07 -3.27
CA SER A 232 -10.74 -0.88 -2.43
C SER A 232 -11.27 0.37 -3.15
N ALA A 233 -10.97 0.53 -4.44
CA ALA A 233 -11.47 1.64 -5.25
C ALA A 233 -13.00 1.59 -5.40
N GLU A 234 -13.57 0.41 -5.62
CA GLU A 234 -15.02 0.23 -5.68
C GLU A 234 -15.70 0.51 -4.34
N ALA A 235 -15.14 0.01 -3.23
CA ALA A 235 -15.65 0.29 -1.89
C ALA A 235 -15.61 1.80 -1.58
N GLN A 236 -14.54 2.50 -1.98
CA GLN A 236 -14.45 3.95 -1.87
C GLN A 236 -15.50 4.67 -2.72
N ARG A 237 -15.78 4.20 -3.94
CA ARG A 237 -16.82 4.75 -4.81
C ARG A 237 -18.20 4.60 -4.17
N LEU A 238 -18.55 3.40 -3.69
CA LEU A 238 -19.83 3.13 -3.02
C LEU A 238 -19.98 3.96 -1.75
N ALA A 239 -18.92 4.09 -0.93
CA ALA A 239 -18.93 4.93 0.25
C ALA A 239 -19.16 6.42 -0.07
N ARG A 240 -18.59 6.92 -1.18
CA ARG A 240 -18.85 8.29 -1.66
C ARG A 240 -20.28 8.47 -2.15
N GLU A 241 -20.82 7.51 -2.90
CA GLU A 241 -22.20 7.55 -3.39
C GLU A 241 -23.21 7.52 -2.23
N GLU A 242 -22.97 6.69 -1.21
CA GLU A 242 -23.78 6.64 0.01
C GLU A 242 -23.70 7.96 0.79
N ALA A 243 -22.50 8.48 1.03
CA ALA A 243 -22.32 9.76 1.72
C ALA A 243 -22.95 10.93 0.94
N GLY A 244 -22.85 10.93 -0.38
CA GLY A 244 -23.50 11.91 -1.25
C GLY A 244 -25.03 11.85 -1.17
N ARG A 245 -25.63 10.65 -1.14
CA ARG A 245 -27.08 10.48 -0.90
C ARG A 245 -27.49 10.99 0.48
N GLY A 246 -26.69 10.71 1.51
CA GLY A 246 -26.92 11.22 2.87
C GLY A 246 -26.91 12.75 2.93
N LEU A 247 -25.92 13.39 2.28
CA LEU A 247 -25.83 14.84 2.17
C LEU A 247 -27.04 15.44 1.44
N GLN A 248 -27.41 14.89 0.28
CA GLN A 248 -28.60 15.34 -0.47
C GLN A 248 -29.87 15.24 0.36
N ASP A 249 -30.05 14.16 1.12
CA ASP A 249 -31.21 14.00 1.98
C ASP A 249 -31.23 15.00 3.14
N ALA A 250 -30.09 15.22 3.79
CA ALA A 250 -29.93 16.25 4.82
C ALA A 250 -30.25 17.65 4.27
N MET A 251 -29.79 17.98 3.06
CA MET A 251 -30.12 19.24 2.39
C MET A 251 -31.62 19.37 2.06
N ARG A 252 -32.29 18.29 1.61
CA ARG A 252 -33.75 18.30 1.39
C ARG A 252 -34.50 18.59 2.69
N ARG A 253 -34.13 17.93 3.79
CA ARG A 253 -34.73 18.16 5.12
C ARG A 253 -34.49 19.60 5.59
N ALA A 254 -33.29 20.12 5.36
CA ALA A 254 -32.93 21.50 5.66
C ALA A 254 -33.75 22.54 4.89
N ARG A 255 -33.92 22.35 3.57
CA ARG A 255 -34.77 23.22 2.74
C ARG A 255 -36.25 23.13 3.11
N ALA A 256 -36.73 21.95 3.53
CA ALA A 256 -38.10 21.81 4.03
C ALA A 256 -38.33 22.60 5.33
N ALA A 257 -37.32 22.61 6.22
CA ALA A 257 -37.36 23.37 7.47
C ALA A 257 -37.40 24.90 7.25
N GLN A 258 -36.84 25.41 6.15
CA GLN A 258 -36.87 26.84 5.81
C GLN A 258 -38.28 27.41 5.55
N LYS A 259 -39.29 26.56 5.29
CA LYS A 259 -40.66 27.02 4.98
C LYS A 259 -41.41 27.62 6.17
N TYR A 260 -40.85 27.57 7.37
CA TYR A 260 -41.46 28.16 8.56
C TYR A 260 -41.06 29.64 8.68
N ASP A 261 -41.97 30.52 8.28
CA ASP A 261 -41.84 31.97 8.41
C ASP A 261 -42.44 32.45 9.75
N GLY A 262 -41.73 33.29 10.51
CA GLY A 262 -42.22 33.84 11.80
C GLY A 262 -41.46 33.47 13.08
N GLY A 263 -40.21 33.03 12.98
CA GLY A 263 -39.39 32.63 14.13
C GLY A 263 -38.70 33.78 14.89
N ASN A 264 -38.29 33.53 16.13
CA ASN A 264 -37.39 34.39 16.90
C ASN A 264 -35.98 34.47 16.26
N ALA A 265 -35.16 35.47 16.65
CA ALA A 265 -33.81 35.70 16.11
C ALA A 265 -32.86 34.49 16.20
N ARG A 266 -33.11 33.56 17.14
CA ARG A 266 -32.33 32.31 17.27
C ARG A 266 -32.60 31.37 16.09
N MET A 267 -33.86 31.26 15.65
CA MET A 267 -34.21 30.46 14.47
C MET A 267 -33.64 31.06 13.18
N GLU A 268 -33.63 32.39 13.04
CA GLU A 268 -33.00 33.07 11.89
C GLU A 268 -31.50 32.79 11.81
N SER A 269 -30.79 32.85 12.94
CA SER A 269 -29.36 32.53 13.02
C SER A 269 -29.08 31.07 12.66
N LEU A 270 -29.87 30.13 13.17
CA LEU A 270 -29.75 28.70 12.83
C LEU A 270 -30.08 28.44 11.35
N LEU A 271 -31.04 29.17 10.77
CA LEU A 271 -31.36 29.09 9.35
C LEU A 271 -30.20 29.61 8.48
N ALA A 272 -29.56 30.71 8.89
CA ALA A 272 -28.39 31.25 8.20
C ALA A 272 -27.17 30.30 8.28
N ASP A 273 -26.94 29.68 9.44
CA ASP A 273 -25.92 28.64 9.60
C ASP A 273 -26.23 27.44 8.71
N LEU A 274 -27.49 26.99 8.69
CA LEU A 274 -27.94 25.90 7.82
C LEU A 274 -27.72 26.21 6.33
N GLN A 275 -28.05 27.42 5.87
CA GLN A 275 -27.78 27.87 4.50
C GLN A 275 -26.29 27.86 4.17
N ARG A 276 -25.44 28.32 5.10
CA ARG A 276 -23.99 28.28 4.93
C ARG A 276 -23.48 26.84 4.76
N GLN A 277 -23.95 25.91 5.60
CA GLN A 277 -23.53 24.51 5.53
C GLN A 277 -24.04 23.80 4.27
N ILE A 278 -25.24 24.16 3.78
CA ILE A 278 -25.74 23.71 2.47
C ILE A 278 -24.80 24.16 1.36
N SER A 279 -24.41 25.44 1.33
CA SER A 279 -23.49 25.96 0.31
C SER A 279 -22.11 25.30 0.37
N VAL A 280 -21.59 24.99 1.57
CA VAL A 280 -20.36 24.19 1.72
C VAL A 280 -20.56 22.80 1.12
N GLY A 281 -21.70 22.14 1.39
CA GLY A 281 -22.05 20.85 0.80
C GLY A 281 -22.12 20.87 -0.72
N ASP A 282 -22.74 21.90 -1.31
CA ASP A 282 -22.83 22.09 -2.76
C ASP A 282 -21.43 22.28 -3.41
N ASN A 283 -20.52 22.94 -2.71
CA ASN A 283 -19.15 23.20 -3.19
C ASN A 283 -18.17 22.04 -3.04
N LEU A 284 -18.49 21.01 -2.24
CA LEU A 284 -17.61 19.84 -2.07
C LEU A 284 -17.42 19.05 -3.38
N GLY A 285 -18.32 19.20 -4.36
CA GLY A 285 -18.18 18.65 -5.70
C GLY A 285 -18.06 17.11 -5.75
N ALA A 286 -17.80 16.57 -6.94
CA ALA A 286 -17.66 15.12 -7.15
C ALA A 286 -16.33 14.53 -6.64
N THR A 287 -15.35 15.38 -6.32
CA THR A 287 -14.00 14.97 -5.91
C THR A 287 -13.82 14.82 -4.41
N ALA A 288 -14.82 15.21 -3.60
CA ALA A 288 -14.76 15.05 -2.16
C ALA A 288 -14.59 13.58 -1.75
N SER A 289 -13.79 13.36 -0.70
CA SER A 289 -13.64 12.05 -0.08
C SER A 289 -14.94 11.66 0.63
N ALA A 290 -15.18 10.36 0.80
CA ALA A 290 -16.33 9.86 1.57
C ALA A 290 -16.33 10.38 3.01
N LEU A 291 -15.13 10.58 3.59
CA LEU A 291 -14.97 11.13 4.94
C LEU A 291 -15.46 12.58 5.02
N ASN A 292 -15.04 13.43 4.08
CA ASN A 292 -15.47 14.83 4.02
C ASN A 292 -16.99 14.94 3.84
N LEU A 293 -17.58 14.10 2.98
CA LEU A 293 -19.02 14.05 2.77
C LEU A 293 -19.79 13.61 4.03
N LYS A 294 -19.26 12.60 4.76
CA LYS A 294 -19.85 12.10 6.01
C LYS A 294 -19.78 13.14 7.13
N GLU A 295 -18.63 13.81 7.28
CA GLU A 295 -18.45 14.90 8.26
C GLU A 295 -19.43 16.05 7.97
N GLN A 296 -19.54 16.48 6.72
CA GLN A 296 -20.48 17.54 6.35
C GLN A 296 -21.94 17.15 6.60
N THR A 297 -22.30 15.88 6.36
CA THR A 297 -23.64 15.36 6.67
C THR A 297 -23.93 15.47 8.17
N GLN A 298 -22.97 15.11 9.04
CA GLN A 298 -23.12 15.22 10.49
C GLN A 298 -23.27 16.66 10.96
N ILE A 299 -22.55 17.60 10.36
CA ILE A 299 -22.66 19.04 10.66
C ILE A 299 -24.08 19.53 10.34
N ILE A 300 -24.60 19.24 9.14
CA ILE A 300 -25.95 19.65 8.74
C ILE A 300 -27.02 19.03 9.65
N ASP A 301 -26.91 17.74 9.99
CA ASP A 301 -27.84 17.07 10.90
C ASP A 301 -27.85 17.69 12.30
N ASN A 302 -26.69 18.10 12.82
CA ASN A 302 -26.58 18.76 14.12
C ASN A 302 -27.23 20.15 14.10
N VAL A 303 -27.08 20.92 13.02
CA VAL A 303 -27.75 22.23 12.85
C VAL A 303 -29.27 22.03 12.77
N LEU A 304 -29.73 21.07 11.96
CA LEU A 304 -31.15 20.71 11.82
C LEU A 304 -31.79 20.34 13.16
N ARG A 305 -31.10 19.53 13.98
CA ARG A 305 -31.60 19.15 15.31
C ARG A 305 -31.81 20.37 16.20
N ARG A 306 -30.86 21.30 16.23
CA ARG A 306 -30.96 22.55 17.01
C ARG A 306 -32.09 23.45 16.50
N TYR A 307 -32.30 23.50 15.19
CA TYR A 307 -33.40 24.24 14.57
C TYR A 307 -34.76 23.68 14.99
N ASN A 308 -34.96 22.35 14.89
CA ASN A 308 -36.20 21.70 15.29
C ASN A 308 -36.52 21.88 16.78
N LEU A 309 -35.52 21.80 17.66
CA LEU A 309 -35.71 22.11 19.09
C LEU A 309 -36.15 23.57 19.30
N SER A 310 -35.57 24.51 18.54
CA SER A 310 -35.96 25.92 18.64
C SER A 310 -37.40 26.19 18.17
N ILE A 311 -37.90 25.44 17.18
CA ILE A 311 -39.32 25.47 16.79
C ILE A 311 -40.21 25.01 17.93
N GLN A 312 -39.86 23.89 18.59
CA GLN A 312 -40.63 23.36 19.72
C GLN A 312 -40.69 24.36 20.88
N ASP A 313 -39.53 24.95 21.23
CA ASP A 313 -39.44 25.98 22.28
C ASP A 313 -40.34 27.19 21.95
N TRP A 314 -40.30 27.67 20.70
CA TRP A 314 -41.13 28.79 20.26
C TRP A 314 -42.62 28.46 20.27
N GLN A 315 -43.02 27.27 19.82
CA GLN A 315 -44.42 26.84 19.87
C GLN A 315 -44.94 26.78 21.32
N ALA A 316 -44.14 26.25 22.24
CA ALA A 316 -44.45 26.23 23.66
C ALA A 316 -44.58 27.64 24.25
N GLU A 317 -43.73 28.58 23.81
CA GLU A 317 -43.82 29.99 24.20
C GLU A 317 -45.09 30.65 23.64
N GLN A 318 -45.44 30.44 22.37
CA GLN A 318 -46.68 30.98 21.79
C GLN A 318 -47.91 30.44 22.51
N GLN A 319 -47.92 29.16 22.85
CA GLN A 319 -49.00 28.56 23.63
C GLN A 319 -49.08 29.17 25.03
N SER A 320 -47.94 29.39 25.70
CA SER A 320 -47.87 30.08 26.99
C SER A 320 -48.38 31.53 26.90
N ILE A 321 -48.08 32.26 25.83
CA ILE A 321 -48.58 33.62 25.60
C ILE A 321 -50.09 33.61 25.36
N ALA A 322 -50.58 32.72 24.51
CA ALA A 322 -52.01 32.52 24.29
C ALA A 322 -52.70 32.18 25.62
N ASP A 323 -52.05 31.38 26.46
CA ASP A 323 -52.57 30.99 27.76
C ASP A 323 -52.66 32.13 28.77
N ARG A 324 -51.78 33.12 28.65
CA ARG A 324 -51.75 34.34 29.49
C ARG A 324 -52.80 35.38 29.10
N LYS A 325 -53.38 35.33 27.89
CA LYS A 325 -54.42 36.29 27.48
C LYS A 325 -55.67 36.09 28.34
N PRO A 326 -56.19 37.13 29.00
CA PRO A 326 -57.40 37.00 29.81
C PRO A 326 -58.59 36.62 28.92
N PRO A 327 -59.46 35.68 29.34
CA PRO A 327 -60.68 35.37 28.62
C PRO A 327 -61.54 36.61 28.40
N ALA A 328 -62.21 36.73 27.24
CA ALA A 328 -63.02 37.90 26.90
C ALA A 328 -64.10 38.22 27.95
N GLY A 329 -64.68 37.19 28.59
CA GLY A 329 -65.60 37.36 29.71
C GLY A 329 -64.96 38.07 30.91
N LEU A 330 -63.73 37.70 31.27
CA LEU A 330 -63.01 38.31 32.38
C LEU A 330 -62.62 39.76 32.07
N LYS A 331 -62.26 40.06 30.81
CA LYS A 331 -62.01 41.44 30.37
C LYS A 331 -63.24 42.32 30.55
N ARG A 332 -64.42 41.85 30.14
CA ARG A 332 -65.70 42.57 30.32
C ARG A 332 -66.03 42.80 31.79
N ILE A 333 -65.81 41.79 32.65
CA ILE A 333 -66.00 41.92 34.11
C ILE A 333 -65.09 43.01 34.68
N ALA A 334 -63.81 43.02 34.28
CA ALA A 334 -62.86 44.03 34.74
C ALA A 334 -63.26 45.44 34.27
N GLU A 335 -63.65 45.59 32.99
CA GLU A 335 -64.14 46.86 32.43
C GLU A 335 -65.36 47.39 33.19
N ALA A 336 -66.36 46.52 33.46
CA ALA A 336 -67.53 46.87 34.24
C ALA A 336 -67.16 47.34 35.66
N TYR A 337 -66.26 46.61 36.35
CA TYR A 337 -65.79 46.99 37.68
C TYR A 337 -65.12 48.36 37.70
N PHE A 338 -64.20 48.62 36.76
CA PHE A 338 -63.48 49.89 36.70
C PHE A 338 -64.35 51.06 36.22
N SER A 339 -65.43 50.79 35.50
CA SER A 339 -66.44 51.79 35.13
C SER A 339 -67.43 52.12 36.26
N GLY A 340 -67.38 51.36 37.38
CA GLY A 340 -68.26 51.56 38.53
C GLY A 340 -69.60 50.81 38.48
N ASP A 341 -69.82 49.96 37.47
CA ASP A 341 -71.01 49.11 37.36
C ASP A 341 -70.87 47.84 38.19
N TYR A 342 -70.96 48.02 39.52
CA TYR A 342 -70.76 46.93 40.48
C TYR A 342 -71.90 45.89 40.45
N GLU A 343 -73.11 46.27 40.02
CA GLU A 343 -74.25 45.35 39.91
C GLU A 343 -74.07 44.38 38.73
N ALA A 344 -73.59 44.87 37.58
CA ALA A 344 -73.21 44.02 36.46
C ALA A 344 -72.08 43.06 36.84
N VAL A 345 -71.06 43.52 37.56
CA VAL A 345 -69.97 42.64 38.03
C VAL A 345 -70.49 41.56 38.98
N ALA A 346 -71.33 41.92 39.95
CA ALA A 346 -71.87 40.98 40.92
C ALA A 346 -72.70 39.87 40.27
N SER A 347 -73.46 40.20 39.21
CA SER A 347 -74.31 39.26 38.48
C SER A 347 -73.56 38.45 37.41
N GLN A 348 -72.59 39.05 36.70
CA GLN A 348 -71.91 38.43 35.57
C GLN A 348 -70.63 37.68 35.93
N ALA A 349 -70.00 37.98 37.07
CA ALA A 349 -68.74 37.36 37.47
C ALA A 349 -68.94 35.94 38.06
N ASN A 350 -69.46 35.02 37.24
CA ASN A 350 -69.60 33.62 37.62
C ASN A 350 -68.26 32.88 37.43
N PRO A 351 -67.58 32.42 38.50
CA PRO A 351 -66.30 31.71 38.37
C PRO A 351 -66.40 30.41 37.58
N ASP A 352 -67.55 29.74 37.60
CA ASP A 352 -67.72 28.45 36.93
C ASP A 352 -67.79 28.60 35.40
N SER A 353 -67.91 29.83 34.89
CA SER A 353 -67.86 30.14 33.46
C SER A 353 -66.44 30.20 32.88
N PHE A 354 -65.40 30.01 33.70
CA PHE A 354 -64.00 30.09 33.28
C PHE A 354 -63.28 28.76 33.50
N ASP A 355 -62.67 28.20 32.45
CA ASP A 355 -61.94 26.93 32.57
C ASP A 355 -60.66 27.04 33.39
N LYS A 356 -59.95 28.17 33.27
CA LYS A 356 -58.64 28.38 33.91
C LYS A 356 -58.80 28.88 35.34
N GLU A 357 -58.16 28.21 36.30
CA GLU A 357 -58.15 28.60 37.72
C GLU A 357 -57.77 30.07 37.94
N ARG A 358 -56.79 30.59 37.19
CA ARG A 358 -56.41 32.00 37.25
C ARG A 358 -57.56 32.92 36.88
N ALA A 359 -58.36 32.58 35.89
CA ALA A 359 -59.53 33.37 35.50
C ALA A 359 -60.67 33.24 36.52
N LYS A 360 -60.87 32.04 37.11
CA LYS A 360 -61.82 31.83 38.23
C LYS A 360 -61.48 32.72 39.43
N ILE A 361 -60.21 32.74 39.85
CA ILE A 361 -59.73 33.60 40.95
C ILE A 361 -60.02 35.08 40.66
N GLN A 362 -59.72 35.54 39.44
CA GLN A 362 -59.95 36.95 39.08
C GLN A 362 -61.44 37.28 39.02
N ALA A 363 -62.29 36.38 38.52
CA ALA A 363 -63.74 36.58 38.53
C ALA A 363 -64.29 36.67 39.96
N LEU A 364 -63.89 35.75 40.86
CA LEU A 364 -64.22 35.82 42.28
C LEU A 364 -63.74 37.12 42.92
N LEU A 365 -62.53 37.58 42.58
CA LEU A 365 -61.96 38.79 43.15
C LEU A 365 -62.77 40.02 42.75
N PHE A 366 -63.12 40.16 41.47
CA PHE A 366 -63.97 41.25 41.00
C PHE A 366 -65.37 41.17 41.60
N ARG A 367 -65.97 39.98 41.71
CA ARG A 367 -67.28 39.79 42.35
C ARG A 367 -67.26 40.20 43.82
N ALA A 368 -66.26 39.74 44.58
CA ALA A 368 -66.08 40.08 45.98
C ALA A 368 -65.88 41.59 46.16
N ALA A 369 -65.05 42.21 45.33
CA ALA A 369 -64.80 43.65 45.40
C ALA A 369 -66.05 44.48 45.06
N ALA A 370 -66.81 44.07 44.03
CA ALA A 370 -68.06 44.72 43.64
C ALA A 370 -69.14 44.60 44.72
N ASN A 371 -69.36 43.39 45.26
CA ASN A 371 -70.29 43.16 46.36
C ASN A 371 -69.89 43.95 47.62
N HIS A 372 -68.59 44.09 47.91
CA HIS A 372 -68.14 44.93 49.01
C HIS A 372 -68.46 46.42 48.77
N LYS A 373 -68.32 46.92 47.54
CA LYS A 373 -68.73 48.29 47.18
C LYS A 373 -70.23 48.50 47.34
N LEU A 374 -71.06 47.55 46.91
CA LEU A 374 -72.51 47.59 47.09
C LEU A 374 -72.91 47.56 48.57
N TYR A 375 -72.27 46.71 49.38
CA TYR A 375 -72.45 46.67 50.83
C TYR A 375 -72.17 48.03 51.48
N VAL A 376 -71.03 48.65 51.16
CA VAL A 376 -70.69 49.98 51.69
C VAL A 376 -71.69 51.05 51.22
N ARG A 377 -72.13 51.02 49.95
CA ARG A 377 -73.15 51.96 49.43
C ARG A 377 -74.51 51.81 50.10
N SER A 378 -74.86 50.61 50.56
CA SER A 378 -76.09 50.35 51.31
C SER A 378 -76.07 50.83 52.77
N GLY A 379 -75.00 51.52 53.20
CA GLY A 379 -74.80 51.87 54.60
C GLY A 379 -74.50 50.66 55.48
N GLU A 380 -73.90 49.61 54.91
CA GLU A 380 -73.46 48.40 55.62
C GLU A 380 -74.60 47.59 56.25
N GLN A 381 -75.82 47.72 55.73
CA GLN A 381 -77.01 47.06 56.30
C GLN A 381 -77.23 45.63 55.77
N GLN A 382 -76.67 45.28 54.61
CA GLN A 382 -76.92 44.00 53.94
C GLN A 382 -75.93 42.91 54.32
N SER A 383 -76.18 42.22 55.44
CA SER A 383 -75.32 41.14 55.97
C SER A 383 -75.17 39.93 55.02
N SER A 384 -76.15 39.66 54.15
CA SER A 384 -76.05 38.65 53.09
C SER A 384 -74.95 38.98 52.09
N THR A 385 -74.86 40.24 51.65
CA THR A 385 -73.85 40.71 50.71
C THR A 385 -72.44 40.56 51.29
N LEU A 386 -72.23 40.93 52.56
CA LEU A 386 -70.94 40.75 53.24
C LEU A 386 -70.54 39.27 53.36
N ARG A 387 -71.49 38.37 53.69
CA ARG A 387 -71.22 36.93 53.74
C ARG A 387 -70.80 36.38 52.37
N GLN A 388 -71.40 36.87 51.28
CA GLN A 388 -70.99 36.50 49.93
C GLN A 388 -69.55 36.97 49.63
N VAL A 389 -69.19 38.20 50.01
CA VAL A 389 -67.81 38.71 49.88
C VAL A 389 -66.82 37.80 50.59
N GLN A 390 -67.09 37.43 51.84
CA GLN A 390 -66.21 36.55 52.61
C GLN A 390 -66.16 35.12 52.04
N SER A 391 -67.27 34.62 51.50
CA SER A 391 -67.32 33.34 50.80
C SER A 391 -66.44 33.34 49.57
N ASP A 392 -66.53 34.39 48.74
CA ASP A 392 -65.72 34.52 47.53
C ASP A 392 -64.23 34.65 47.86
N ILE A 393 -63.86 35.38 48.93
CA ILE A 393 -62.47 35.50 49.38
C ILE A 393 -61.91 34.15 49.85
N ARG A 394 -62.68 33.38 50.63
CA ARG A 394 -62.28 32.02 51.04
C ARG A 394 -62.12 31.10 49.84
N ALA A 395 -63.02 31.17 48.87
CA ALA A 395 -62.91 30.40 47.63
C ALA A 395 -61.62 30.76 46.86
N ILE A 396 -61.24 32.04 46.80
CA ILE A 396 -59.96 32.46 46.19
C ILE A 396 -58.77 31.82 46.93
N LYS A 397 -58.76 31.89 48.27
CA LYS A 397 -57.67 31.32 49.09
C LYS A 397 -57.61 29.79 49.03
N GLN A 398 -58.74 29.12 48.83
CA GLN A 398 -58.79 27.67 48.60
C GLN A 398 -58.15 27.30 47.26
N ILE A 399 -58.39 28.06 46.19
CA ILE A 399 -57.76 27.80 44.88
C ILE A 399 -56.27 28.17 44.93
N ASN A 400 -55.91 29.30 45.53
CA ASN A 400 -54.51 29.72 45.67
C ASN A 400 -54.30 30.51 46.97
N SER A 401 -53.74 29.82 47.98
CA SER A 401 -53.48 30.39 49.31
C SER A 401 -52.45 31.52 49.33
N ARG A 402 -51.63 31.63 48.28
CA ARG A 402 -50.62 32.69 48.12
C ARG A 402 -51.11 33.87 47.30
N PHE A 403 -52.37 33.84 46.83
CA PHE A 403 -52.90 34.92 46.02
C PHE A 403 -53.08 36.20 46.83
N SER A 404 -52.60 37.32 46.29
CA SER A 404 -52.78 38.66 46.86
C SER A 404 -53.31 39.61 45.78
N PRO A 405 -54.40 40.35 46.04
CA PRO A 405 -54.93 41.34 45.09
C PRO A 405 -53.93 42.45 44.79
N TYR A 406 -53.97 43.00 43.57
CA TYR A 406 -53.13 44.14 43.20
C TYR A 406 -53.60 45.41 43.95
N ILE A 407 -52.75 45.94 44.82
CA ILE A 407 -53.12 46.98 45.80
C ILE A 407 -53.71 48.23 45.14
N ALA A 408 -53.21 48.65 43.98
CA ALA A 408 -53.71 49.85 43.30
C ALA A 408 -55.08 49.69 42.64
N ALA A 409 -55.56 48.46 42.41
CA ALA A 409 -56.83 48.20 41.74
C ALA A 409 -58.05 48.17 42.69
N PHE A 410 -57.83 48.10 44.01
CA PHE A 410 -58.89 47.87 44.98
C PHE A 410 -58.81 48.84 46.17
N SER A 411 -59.96 49.14 46.78
CA SER A 411 -60.00 50.08 47.92
C SER A 411 -59.29 49.50 49.16
N PRO A 412 -58.60 50.32 49.97
CA PRO A 412 -57.90 49.85 51.18
C PRO A 412 -58.79 49.06 52.15
N ARG A 413 -60.06 49.45 52.32
CA ARG A 413 -61.03 48.73 53.18
C ARG A 413 -61.29 47.29 52.69
N PHE A 414 -61.41 47.09 51.38
CA PHE A 414 -61.58 45.74 50.80
C PHE A 414 -60.31 44.91 50.96
N LEU A 415 -59.13 45.50 50.73
CA LEU A 415 -57.84 44.81 50.91
C LEU A 415 -57.64 44.35 52.36
N ALA A 416 -58.01 45.18 53.34
CA ALA A 416 -57.98 44.81 54.75
C ALA A 416 -58.93 43.63 55.06
N LEU A 417 -60.16 43.66 54.53
CA LEU A 417 -61.10 42.55 54.65
C LEU A 417 -60.57 41.26 54.01
N PHE A 418 -59.93 41.37 52.84
CA PHE A 418 -59.31 40.24 52.13
C PHE A 418 -58.19 39.58 52.95
N GLN A 419 -57.38 40.38 53.63
CA GLN A 419 -56.31 39.89 54.51
C GLN A 419 -56.90 39.18 55.75
N GLN A 420 -57.91 39.78 56.38
CA GLN A 420 -58.55 39.25 57.60
C GLN A 420 -59.38 37.97 57.35
N THR A 421 -59.94 37.81 56.15
CA THR A 421 -60.79 36.67 55.82
C THR A 421 -59.94 35.48 55.43
N GLY A 422 -59.56 34.65 56.41
CA GLY A 422 -58.82 33.39 56.25
C GLY A 422 -59.67 32.24 55.74
#